data_AF-W2FU91-F1
#
_entry.id   AF-W2FU91-F1
#
_cell.length_a   1.000
_cell.length_b   1.000
_cell.length_c   1.000
_cell.angle_alpha   90.00
_cell.angle_beta   90.00
_cell.angle_gamma   90.00
#
_symmetry.space_group_name_H-M   'P 1'
#
loop_
_entity.id
_entity.type
_entity.pdbx_description
1 polymer ?
#
loop_
_entity_poly.entity_id
_entity_poly.type
_entity_poly.pdbx_seq_one_letter_code
_entity_poly.pdbx_strand_id
1 'polypeptide(L)' 'EVRLSILTNTWFSGMKLSLAQAARLLYAWCMRASHANAAEIADVPETTVEGWYGYLRCRCSKQLLSDQFY' A
#
# COMPACT_ATOMS: atom_id res chain seq x y z
N GLU A 1 16.49 -6.71 -5.13
CA GLU A 1 15.57 -7.69 -4.48
C GLU A 1 14.10 -7.57 -4.91
N VAL A 2 13.80 -7.09 -6.14
CA VAL A 2 12.41 -6.87 -6.61
C VAL A 2 11.86 -8.09 -7.38
N ARG A 3 12.75 -8.90 -7.98
CA ARG A 3 12.37 -10.02 -8.85
C ARG A 3 11.78 -11.23 -8.09
N LEU A 4 12.17 -11.46 -6.84
CA LEU A 4 11.66 -12.58 -6.04
C LEU A 4 10.25 -12.30 -5.46
N SER A 5 9.94 -11.06 -5.06
CA SER A 5 8.64 -10.71 -4.47
C SER A 5 7.45 -10.83 -5.44
N ILE A 6 7.66 -10.65 -6.76
CA ILE A 6 6.60 -10.80 -7.77
C ILE A 6 6.13 -12.25 -7.90
N LEU A 7 7.05 -13.21 -7.74
CA LEU A 7 6.74 -14.64 -7.87
C LEU A 7 6.09 -15.23 -6.61
N THR A 8 6.31 -14.64 -5.43
CA THR A 8 5.83 -15.20 -4.16
C THR A 8 4.50 -14.60 -3.67
N ASN A 9 3.92 -13.63 -4.40
CA ASN A 9 2.68 -12.92 -3.99
C ASN A 9 2.76 -12.27 -2.60
N THR A 10 3.96 -12.09 -2.02
CA THR A 10 4.17 -11.52 -0.69
C THR A 10 4.94 -10.22 -0.83
N TRP A 11 4.24 -9.17 -1.25
CA TRP A 11 4.86 -7.86 -1.50
C TRP A 11 5.02 -7.01 -0.23
N PHE A 12 4.27 -7.28 0.84
CA PHE A 12 4.24 -6.43 2.02
C PHE A 12 4.13 -7.28 3.29
N SER A 13 5.18 -7.39 4.10
CA SER A 13 5.17 -8.00 5.45
C SER A 13 4.19 -9.19 5.68
N GLY A 14 4.16 -10.18 4.78
CA GLY A 14 3.25 -11.33 4.91
C GLY A 14 1.81 -11.14 4.40
N MET A 15 1.43 -9.95 3.95
CA MET A 15 0.18 -9.67 3.25
C MET A 15 0.27 -10.13 1.79
N LYS A 16 -0.60 -11.07 1.43
CA LYS A 16 -0.75 -11.58 0.06
C LYS A 16 -1.57 -10.60 -0.79
N LEU A 17 -0.98 -9.47 -1.15
CA LEU A 17 -1.59 -8.52 -2.09
C LEU A 17 -1.06 -8.79 -3.50
N SER A 18 -1.96 -8.96 -4.44
CA SER A 18 -1.60 -8.94 -5.86
C SER A 18 -1.20 -7.52 -6.29
N LEU A 19 -0.40 -7.42 -7.36
CA LEU A 19 0.00 -6.13 -7.93
C LEU A 19 -1.21 -5.27 -8.32
N ALA A 20 -2.28 -5.89 -8.85
CA ALA A 20 -3.50 -5.20 -9.20
C ALA A 20 -4.20 -4.60 -7.97
N GLN A 21 -4.27 -5.33 -6.86
CA GLN A 21 -4.84 -4.83 -5.61
C GLN A 21 -4.00 -3.69 -5.03
N ALA A 22 -2.67 -3.82 -5.05
CA ALA A 22 -1.77 -2.75 -4.60
C ALA A 22 -1.93 -1.47 -5.45
N ALA A 23 -2.06 -1.60 -6.77
CA ALA A 23 -2.29 -0.46 -7.65
C ALA A 23 -3.65 0.22 -7.37
N ARG A 24 -4.70 -0.56 -7.13
CA ARG A 24 -6.04 -0.06 -6.77
C ARG A 24 -6.05 0.64 -5.40
N LEU A 25 -5.34 0.10 -4.42
CA LEU A 25 -5.16 0.75 -3.12
C LEU A 25 -4.42 2.08 -3.25
N LEU A 26 -3.38 2.16 -4.08
CA LEU A 26 -2.67 3.41 -4.35
C LEU A 26 -3.55 4.44 -5.02
N TYR A 27 -4.37 4.00 -6.00
CA TYR A 27 -5.36 4.85 -6.64
C TYR A 27 -6.38 5.39 -5.61
N ALA A 28 -6.94 4.52 -4.76
CA ALA A 28 -7.88 4.92 -3.71
C ALA A 28 -7.26 5.89 -2.69
N TRP A 29 -5.98 5.71 -2.35
CA TRP A 29 -5.23 6.63 -1.48
C TRP A 29 -5.08 8.01 -2.11
N CYS A 30 -4.69 8.09 -3.38
CA CYS A 30 -4.57 9.35 -4.12
C CYS A 30 -5.91 10.10 -4.20
N MET A 31 -7.02 9.37 -4.33
CA MET A 31 -8.38 9.91 -4.34
C MET A 31 -8.89 10.30 -2.94
N ARG A 32 -8.11 10.04 -1.88
CA ARG A 32 -8.51 10.24 -0.47
C ARG A 32 -9.81 9.51 -0.14
N ALA A 33 -10.02 8.34 -0.74
CA ALA A 33 -11.19 7.51 -0.48
C ALA A 33 -11.22 7.04 0.99
N SER A 34 -12.43 6.84 1.53
CA SER A 34 -12.60 6.21 2.84
C SER A 34 -12.03 4.78 2.83
N HIS A 35 -11.72 4.24 4.01
CA HIS A 35 -11.20 2.87 4.11
C HIS A 35 -12.18 1.84 3.52
N ALA A 36 -13.49 2.01 3.77
CA ALA A 36 -14.53 1.18 3.20
C ALA A 36 -14.53 1.20 1.66
N ASN A 37 -14.44 2.39 1.06
CA ASN A 37 -14.41 2.52 -0.40
C ASN A 37 -13.10 1.97 -0.98
N ALA A 38 -11.98 2.16 -0.30
CA ALA A 38 -10.70 1.62 -0.72
C ALA A 38 -10.66 0.08 -0.65
N ALA A 39 -11.29 -0.50 0.37
CA ALA A 39 -11.47 -1.93 0.54
C ALA A 39 -12.31 -2.52 -0.60
N GLU A 40 -13.41 -1.86 -0.96
CA GLU A 40 -14.26 -2.25 -2.08
C GLU A 40 -13.53 -2.13 -3.42
N ILE A 41 -12.88 -0.99 -3.68
CA ILE A 41 -12.13 -0.75 -4.93
C ILE A 41 -11.01 -1.77 -5.11
N ALA A 42 -10.30 -2.09 -4.05
CA ALA A 42 -9.19 -3.03 -4.10
C ALA A 42 -9.59 -4.49 -3.89
N ASP A 43 -10.85 -4.79 -3.59
CA ASP A 43 -11.32 -6.14 -3.26
C ASP A 43 -10.46 -6.79 -2.16
N VAL A 44 -10.32 -6.07 -1.04
CA VAL A 44 -9.53 -6.48 0.14
C VAL A 44 -10.27 -6.11 1.43
N PRO A 45 -10.01 -6.79 2.55
CA PRO A 45 -10.61 -6.39 3.82
C PRO A 45 -10.10 -5.02 4.29
N GLU A 46 -10.95 -4.27 5.01
CA GLU A 46 -10.61 -2.95 5.54
C GLU A 46 -9.36 -2.95 6.43
N THR A 47 -9.14 -4.02 7.19
CA THR A 47 -7.93 -4.20 8.03
C THR A 47 -6.65 -4.19 7.21
N THR A 48 -6.71 -4.69 5.97
CA THR A 48 -5.60 -4.65 5.01
C THR A 48 -5.35 -3.23 4.52
N VAL A 49 -6.42 -2.45 4.27
CA VAL A 49 -6.31 -1.04 3.88
C VAL A 49 -5.63 -0.23 4.98
N GLU A 50 -6.06 -0.39 6.23
CA GLU A 50 -5.49 0.32 7.38
C GLU A 50 -3.98 0.02 7.54
N GLY A 51 -3.60 -1.25 7.49
CA GLY A 51 -2.19 -1.65 7.55
C GLY A 51 -1.37 -1.09 6.39
N TRP A 52 -1.92 -1.12 5.17
CA TRP A 52 -1.24 -0.62 3.98
C TRP A 52 -1.07 0.91 3.99
N TYR A 53 -2.10 1.64 4.38
CA TYR A 53 -2.08 3.10 4.55
C TYR A 53 -1.12 3.52 5.66
N GLY A 54 -1.11 2.82 6.80
CA GLY A 54 -0.16 3.06 7.88
C GLY A 54 1.29 2.85 7.45
N TYR A 55 1.56 1.77 6.72
CA TYR A 55 2.88 1.49 6.16
C TYR A 55 3.33 2.57 5.18
N LEU A 56 2.48 2.92 4.21
CA LEU A 56 2.79 3.97 3.25
C LEU A 56 3.05 5.31 3.94
N ARG A 57 2.23 5.68 4.93
CA ARG A 57 2.43 6.92 5.68
C ARG A 57 3.78 6.94 6.39
N CYS A 58 4.16 5.85 7.05
CA CYS A 58 5.45 5.71 7.71
C CYS A 58 6.63 5.77 6.73
N ARG A 59 6.50 5.18 5.53
CA ARG A 59 7.56 5.19 4.51
C ARG A 59 7.67 6.53 3.79
N CYS A 60 6.54 7.08 3.35
CA CYS A 60 6.48 8.39 2.71
C CYS A 60 6.90 9.50 3.67
N SER A 61 6.52 9.44 4.95
CA SER A 61 7.01 10.39 5.96
C SER A 61 8.52 10.32 6.12
N LYS A 62 9.10 9.11 6.22
CA LYS A 62 10.56 8.95 6.28
C LYS A 62 11.27 9.42 5.02
N GLN A 63 10.69 9.19 3.84
CA GLN A 63 11.25 9.65 2.57
C GLN A 63 11.15 11.17 2.39
N LEU A 64 10.01 11.77 2.75
CA LEU A 64 9.83 13.23 2.77
C LEU A 64 10.78 13.90 3.77
N LEU A 65 11.04 13.26 4.91
CA LEU A 65 12.03 13.73 5.89
C LEU A 65 13.47 13.52 5.41
N SER A 66 13.76 12.51 4.59
CA SER A 66 15.09 12.33 4.01
C SER A 66 15.38 13.27 2.84
N ASP A 67 14.36 13.65 2.06
CA ASP A 67 14.49 14.62 0.95
C ASP A 67 14.52 16.10 1.43
N GLN A 68 14.29 16.38 2.72
CA GLN A 68 14.44 17.72 3.29
C GLN A 68 15.87 18.05 3.78
N PHE A 69 16.85 17.17 3.52
CA PHE A 69 18.27 17.43 3.80
C PHE A 69 19.11 17.30 2.53
N TYR A 70 18.93 18.22 1.58
CA TYR A 70 19.96 18.58 0.61
C TYR A 70 19.81 20.04 0.18
#